data_AF-A0A3L7ZQ74-F1
#
_entry.id   AF-A0A3L7ZQ74-F1
#
_cell.length_a   1.000
_cell.length_b   1.000
_cell.length_c   1.000
_cell.angle_alpha   90.00
_cell.angle_beta   90.00
_cell.angle_gamma   90.00
#
_symmetry.space_group_name_H-M   'P 1'
#
loop_
_entity.id
_entity.type
_entity.pdbx_description
1 polymer ?
#
loop_
_entity_poly.entity_id
_entity_poly.type
_entity_poly.pdbx_seq_one_letter_code
_entity_poly.pdbx_strand_id
1 'polypeptide(L)'
;MIEIFDDFIDWGELSLNTGDMWNECLIDKYLSKLHWEDCWWPSSGMGGLSSNPSLPWSLDFVDKYGPYLNIKEICTNVSFPWQEEDFRNNNGKIINDCGKSYWKLLSMNEGLPWSINVLYDNRCWFDWTLIKENAKVYDKCLSVLEKEKIKFLLDLA
;
A
#
# COMPACT_ATOMS: atom_id res chain seq x y z
N MET A 1 20.72 -21.63 -5.28
CA MET A 1 21.67 -20.78 -4.54
C MET A 1 21.15 -20.47 -3.14
N ILE A 2 19.94 -19.92 -2.99
CA ILE A 2 19.27 -19.72 -1.68
C ILE A 2 19.21 -21.01 -0.85
N GLU A 3 18.90 -22.14 -1.48
CA GLU A 3 18.79 -23.46 -0.82
C GLU A 3 20.07 -23.92 -0.09
N ILE A 4 21.24 -23.46 -0.51
CA ILE A 4 22.53 -23.90 0.06
C ILE A 4 22.89 -23.06 1.30
N PHE A 5 22.32 -21.86 1.41
CA PHE A 5 22.67 -20.88 2.45
C PHE A 5 21.49 -20.55 3.35
N ASP A 6 20.43 -21.36 3.34
CA ASP A 6 19.15 -21.13 4.02
C ASP A 6 19.31 -20.74 5.51
N ASP A 7 20.25 -21.38 6.22
CA ASP A 7 20.54 -21.12 7.63
C ASP A 7 21.37 -19.84 7.88
N PHE A 8 21.93 -19.26 6.82
CA PHE A 8 22.77 -18.06 6.86
C PHE A 8 22.08 -16.83 6.25
N ILE A 9 20.85 -16.98 5.77
CA ILE A 9 20.08 -15.87 5.21
C ILE A 9 19.46 -15.05 6.33
N ASP A 10 19.77 -13.76 6.32
CA ASP A 10 18.96 -12.76 7.03
C ASP A 10 17.67 -12.53 6.24
N TRP A 11 16.59 -13.15 6.73
CA TRP A 11 15.28 -13.08 6.07
C TRP A 11 14.64 -11.70 6.16
N GLY A 12 15.03 -10.87 7.12
CA GLY A 12 14.61 -9.47 7.19
C GLY A 12 15.21 -8.67 6.04
N GLU A 13 16.53 -8.72 5.89
CA GLU A 13 17.24 -8.05 4.78
C GLU A 13 16.81 -8.59 3.42
N LEU A 14 16.58 -9.90 3.30
CA LEU A 14 16.06 -10.48 2.05
C LEU A 14 14.68 -9.91 1.71
N SER A 15 13.77 -9.81 2.68
CA SER A 15 12.41 -9.28 2.51
C SER A 15 12.39 -7.81 2.09
N LEU A 16 13.44 -7.06 2.43
CA LEU A 16 13.65 -5.67 2.05
C LEU A 16 14.21 -5.51 0.63
N ASN A 17 14.60 -6.59 -0.03
CA ASN A 17 15.22 -6.52 -1.36
C ASN A 17 14.21 -6.02 -2.40
N THR A 18 14.48 -4.85 -3.00
CA THR A 18 13.64 -4.25 -4.05
C THR A 18 14.14 -4.57 -5.47
N GLY A 19 15.00 -5.58 -5.62
CA GLY A 19 15.42 -6.10 -6.92
C GLY A 19 14.42 -7.09 -7.52
N ASP A 20 14.64 -7.44 -8.79
CA ASP A 20 13.77 -8.31 -9.60
C ASP A 20 13.92 -9.80 -9.28
N MET A 21 13.88 -10.18 -7.99
CA MET A 21 14.05 -11.57 -7.56
C MET A 21 12.74 -12.26 -7.13
N TRP A 22 11.72 -11.47 -6.82
CA TRP A 22 10.47 -11.99 -6.28
C TRP A 22 9.62 -12.67 -7.35
N ASN A 23 9.25 -13.90 -7.04
CA ASN A 23 8.25 -14.66 -7.78
C ASN A 23 7.54 -15.57 -6.79
N GLU A 24 6.34 -16.03 -7.16
CA GLU A 24 5.53 -16.84 -6.26
C GLU A 24 6.21 -18.15 -5.84
N CYS A 25 7.00 -18.79 -6.72
CA CYS A 25 7.71 -20.02 -6.34
C CYS A 25 8.72 -19.79 -5.20
N LEU A 26 9.42 -18.65 -5.21
CA LEU A 26 10.33 -18.27 -4.13
C LEU A 26 9.55 -17.97 -2.84
N ILE A 27 8.47 -17.21 -2.96
CA ILE A 27 7.66 -16.78 -1.82
C ILE A 27 6.99 -18.00 -1.17
N ASP A 28 6.35 -18.86 -1.94
CA ASP A 28 5.72 -20.09 -1.47
C ASP A 28 6.70 -20.99 -0.73
N LYS A 29 7.93 -21.13 -1.25
CA LYS A 29 8.95 -21.99 -0.67
C LYS A 29 9.43 -21.52 0.71
N TYR A 30 9.50 -20.21 0.92
CA TYR A 30 10.04 -19.62 2.15
C TYR A 30 9.01 -18.77 2.91
N LEU A 31 7.72 -19.01 2.67
CA LEU A 31 6.59 -18.23 3.17
C LEU A 31 6.66 -17.95 4.67
N SER A 32 7.02 -18.97 5.46
CA SER A 32 7.10 -18.89 6.92
C SER A 32 8.37 -18.22 7.45
N LYS A 33 9.37 -18.00 6.59
CA LYS A 33 10.64 -17.35 6.94
C LYS A 33 10.64 -15.88 6.53
N LEU A 34 9.91 -15.55 5.48
CA LEU A 34 9.79 -14.18 4.97
C LEU A 34 9.09 -13.27 5.99
N HIS A 35 9.58 -12.04 6.06
CA HIS A 35 9.06 -11.03 6.97
C HIS A 35 8.08 -10.15 6.20
N TRP A 36 6.80 -10.30 6.53
CA TRP A 36 5.70 -9.61 5.86
C TRP A 36 5.41 -8.22 6.40
N GLU A 37 5.92 -7.92 7.60
CA GLU A 37 5.80 -6.63 8.27
C GLU A 37 7.14 -6.20 8.88
N ASP A 38 7.21 -4.93 9.30
CA ASP A 38 8.34 -4.31 9.95
C ASP A 38 8.83 -5.17 11.12
N CYS A 39 10.12 -5.44 11.11
CA CYS A 39 10.74 -6.31 12.08
C CYS A 39 10.89 -5.54 13.39
N TRP A 40 10.48 -6.16 14.50
CA TRP A 40 10.58 -5.55 15.84
C TRP A 40 12.01 -5.14 16.22
N TRP A 41 13.05 -5.67 15.56
CA TRP A 41 14.44 -5.29 15.80
C TRP A 41 15.40 -5.64 14.64
N PRO A 42 16.37 -4.77 14.32
CA PRO A 42 16.43 -3.37 14.72
C PRO A 42 15.30 -2.60 14.05
N SER A 43 14.56 -1.79 14.82
CA SER A 43 13.54 -0.87 14.29
C SER A 43 14.23 0.24 13.51
N SER A 44 14.68 -0.06 12.31
CA SER A 44 15.11 0.92 11.33
C SER A 44 13.92 1.58 10.63
N GLY A 45 12.69 1.15 10.93
CA GLY A 45 11.47 1.58 10.22
C GLY A 45 11.45 1.06 8.79
N MET A 46 12.19 -0.01 8.51
CA MET A 46 12.28 -0.65 7.21
C MET A 46 11.14 -1.68 7.14
N GLY A 47 10.06 -1.33 6.44
CA GLY A 47 8.86 -2.18 6.31
C GLY A 47 9.16 -3.54 5.70
N GLY A 48 8.31 -4.53 5.95
CA GLY A 48 8.45 -5.87 5.39
C GLY A 48 8.04 -5.98 3.92
N LEU A 49 7.83 -7.23 3.48
CA LEU A 49 7.36 -7.54 2.14
C LEU A 49 6.08 -6.78 1.74
N SER A 50 5.18 -6.49 2.68
CA SER A 50 3.93 -5.78 2.36
C SER A 50 4.16 -4.36 1.84
N SER A 51 5.28 -3.73 2.24
CA SER A 51 5.72 -2.43 1.72
C SER A 51 6.61 -2.53 0.46
N ASN A 52 7.04 -3.74 0.07
CA ASN A 52 8.03 -3.93 -0.98
C ASN A 52 7.42 -3.68 -2.38
N PRO A 53 7.92 -2.69 -3.15
CA PRO A 53 7.37 -2.36 -4.46
C PRO A 53 7.69 -3.40 -5.54
N SER A 54 8.63 -4.32 -5.28
CA SER A 54 9.14 -5.30 -6.26
C SER A 54 8.53 -6.68 -6.13
N LEU A 55 7.56 -6.85 -5.22
CA LEU A 55 6.69 -8.02 -5.25
C LEU A 55 5.88 -8.05 -6.55
N PRO A 56 5.49 -9.25 -7.04
CA PRO A 56 4.66 -9.42 -8.23
C PRO A 56 3.19 -9.09 -7.91
N TRP A 57 2.95 -7.85 -7.48
CA TRP A 57 1.64 -7.34 -7.11
C TRP A 57 0.63 -7.56 -8.23
N SER A 58 -0.45 -8.23 -7.87
CA SER A 58 -1.64 -8.46 -8.70
C SER A 58 -2.81 -8.76 -7.76
N LEU A 59 -4.04 -8.72 -8.27
CA LEU A 59 -5.20 -9.10 -7.45
C LEU A 59 -5.10 -10.57 -7.00
N ASP A 60 -4.63 -11.46 -7.88
CA ASP A 60 -4.40 -12.88 -7.56
C ASP A 60 -3.34 -13.04 -6.46
N PHE A 61 -2.27 -12.25 -6.50
CA PHE A 61 -1.25 -12.21 -5.45
C PHE A 61 -1.85 -11.78 -4.11
N VAL A 62 -2.66 -10.71 -4.10
CA VAL A 62 -3.32 -10.20 -2.89
C VAL A 62 -4.29 -11.23 -2.33
N ASP A 63 -5.10 -11.88 -3.16
CA ASP A 63 -6.03 -12.92 -2.71
C ASP A 63 -5.28 -14.15 -2.15
N LYS A 64 -4.14 -14.53 -2.73
CA LYS A 64 -3.33 -15.67 -2.28
C LYS A 64 -2.59 -15.40 -0.96
N TYR A 65 -1.94 -14.25 -0.83
CA TYR A 65 -1.09 -13.93 0.31
C TYR A 65 -1.76 -13.01 1.34
N GLY A 66 -3.00 -12.61 1.13
CA GLY A 66 -3.78 -11.71 2.00
C GLY A 66 -3.65 -11.97 3.51
N PRO A 67 -3.70 -13.23 4.00
CA PRO A 67 -3.51 -13.53 5.42
C PRO A 67 -2.16 -13.12 6.02
N TYR A 68 -1.14 -12.91 5.19
CA TYR A 68 0.21 -12.50 5.61
C TYR A 68 0.43 -11.00 5.44
N LEU A 69 -0.35 -10.33 4.60
CA LEU A 69 -0.13 -8.94 4.24
C LEU A 69 -0.47 -8.00 5.41
N ASN A 70 0.44 -7.05 5.65
CA ASN A 70 0.27 -6.01 6.64
C ASN A 70 -0.40 -4.78 6.03
N ILE A 71 -1.61 -4.47 6.48
CA ILE A 71 -2.43 -3.37 5.94
C ILE A 71 -1.73 -2.02 6.10
N LYS A 72 -1.08 -1.76 7.24
CA LYS A 72 -0.39 -0.48 7.49
C LYS A 72 0.69 -0.23 6.44
N GLU A 73 1.44 -1.25 6.09
CA GLU A 73 2.50 -1.17 5.08
C GLU A 73 1.96 -1.05 3.65
N ILE A 74 0.89 -1.79 3.34
CA ILE A 74 0.17 -1.66 2.07
C ILE A 74 -0.30 -0.21 1.88
N CYS A 75 -0.80 0.45 2.92
CA CYS A 75 -1.23 1.84 2.84
C CYS A 75 -0.13 2.80 2.39
N THR A 76 1.14 2.45 2.56
CA THR A 76 2.30 3.23 2.08
C THR A 76 2.89 2.74 0.76
N ASN A 77 2.47 1.57 0.29
CA ASN A 77 3.03 0.94 -0.91
C ASN A 77 2.38 1.51 -2.17
N VAL A 78 3.18 2.15 -3.02
CA VAL A 78 2.73 2.74 -4.29
C VAL A 78 2.52 1.71 -5.40
N SER A 79 3.10 0.52 -5.25
CA SER A 79 2.96 -0.59 -6.22
C SER A 79 1.79 -1.52 -5.89
N PHE A 80 1.13 -1.33 -4.74
CA PHE A 80 -0.03 -2.13 -4.39
C PHE A 80 -1.17 -1.92 -5.41
N PRO A 81 -1.87 -2.97 -5.86
CA PRO A 81 -2.81 -2.89 -6.99
C PRO A 81 -4.20 -2.40 -6.55
N TRP A 82 -4.26 -1.22 -5.93
CA TRP A 82 -5.49 -0.61 -5.43
C TRP A 82 -6.58 -0.53 -6.50
N GLN A 83 -7.81 -0.91 -6.11
CA GLN A 83 -9.02 -0.74 -6.90
C GLN A 83 -9.95 0.29 -6.25
N GLU A 84 -10.84 0.91 -7.02
CA GLU A 84 -11.85 1.82 -6.44
C GLU A 84 -12.76 1.10 -5.44
N GLU A 85 -13.06 -0.17 -5.71
CA GLU A 85 -13.85 -1.06 -4.86
C GLU A 85 -13.30 -1.19 -3.45
N ASP A 86 -11.98 -1.08 -3.28
CA ASP A 86 -11.33 -1.10 -1.97
C ASP A 86 -11.80 0.06 -1.09
N PHE A 87 -12.29 1.15 -1.68
CA PHE A 87 -12.68 2.39 -1.00
C PHE A 87 -14.18 2.58 -0.85
N ARG A 88 -15.00 1.58 -1.19
CA ARG A 88 -16.46 1.66 -1.03
C ARG A 88 -16.88 1.23 0.38
N ASN A 89 -17.63 2.10 1.08
CA ASN A 89 -18.15 1.85 2.43
C ASN A 89 -18.80 0.46 2.55
N ASN A 90 -18.46 -0.28 3.61
CA ASN A 90 -18.96 -1.62 3.94
C ASN A 90 -18.64 -2.73 2.93
N ASN A 91 -17.78 -2.49 1.92
CA ASN A 91 -17.48 -3.48 0.89
C ASN A 91 -15.99 -3.57 0.51
N GLY A 92 -15.13 -2.70 1.04
CA GLY A 92 -13.69 -2.74 0.79
C GLY A 92 -13.01 -3.87 1.54
N LYS A 93 -12.49 -4.90 0.84
CA LYS A 93 -11.82 -6.05 1.47
C LYS A 93 -10.62 -5.62 2.36
N ILE A 94 -9.99 -4.50 2.04
CA ILE A 94 -8.69 -4.10 2.60
C ILE A 94 -8.84 -3.02 3.67
N ILE A 95 -9.72 -2.03 3.49
CA ILE A 95 -9.73 -0.83 4.33
C ILE A 95 -10.85 -0.76 5.37
N ASN A 96 -11.77 -1.73 5.40
CA ASN A 96 -12.97 -1.67 6.25
C ASN A 96 -12.65 -1.52 7.76
N ASP A 97 -11.49 -2.00 8.22
CA ASP A 97 -11.04 -1.90 9.62
C ASP A 97 -9.89 -0.88 9.84
N CYS A 98 -9.62 -0.02 8.85
CA CYS A 98 -8.53 0.96 8.93
C CYS A 98 -8.83 2.09 9.93
N GLY A 99 -8.00 2.19 10.97
CA GLY A 99 -8.01 3.34 11.87
C GLY A 99 -7.63 4.65 11.17
N LYS A 100 -7.92 5.79 11.82
CA LYS A 100 -7.62 7.14 11.30
C LYS A 100 -6.14 7.35 10.93
N SER A 101 -5.22 6.63 11.58
CA SER A 101 -3.78 6.68 11.27
C SER A 101 -3.45 6.15 9.88
N TYR A 102 -4.19 5.16 9.37
CA TYR A 102 -3.92 4.56 8.05
C TYR A 102 -4.41 5.47 6.93
N TRP A 103 -5.50 6.18 7.15
CA TRP A 103 -5.98 7.22 6.22
C TRP A 103 -4.97 8.34 6.02
N LYS A 104 -4.13 8.66 7.01
CA LYS A 104 -3.01 9.59 6.81
C LYS A 104 -1.96 9.04 5.84
N LEU A 105 -1.65 7.75 5.92
CA LEU A 105 -0.73 7.08 5.00
C LEU A 105 -1.30 7.05 3.58
N LEU A 106 -2.58 6.67 3.45
CA LEU A 106 -3.32 6.67 2.19
C LEU A 106 -3.40 8.07 1.56
N SER A 107 -3.55 9.11 2.38
CA SER A 107 -3.58 10.52 1.91
C SER A 107 -2.29 10.94 1.18
N MET A 108 -1.18 10.26 1.44
CA MET A 108 0.10 10.52 0.78
C MET A 108 0.45 9.48 -0.29
N ASN A 109 -0.37 8.44 -0.48
CA ASN A 109 -0.02 7.34 -1.36
C ASN A 109 -0.29 7.69 -2.83
N GLU A 110 0.79 7.80 -3.61
CA GLU A 110 0.73 8.10 -5.04
C GLU A 110 0.09 6.97 -5.87
N GLY A 111 0.06 5.74 -5.35
CA GLY A 111 -0.46 4.54 -6.02
C GLY A 111 -1.97 4.38 -5.95
N LEU A 112 -2.69 5.25 -5.22
CA LEU A 112 -4.15 5.20 -5.22
C LEU A 112 -4.71 5.62 -6.59
N PRO A 113 -5.88 5.09 -6.99
CA PRO A 113 -6.53 5.45 -8.24
C PRO A 113 -7.03 6.91 -8.27
N TRP A 114 -7.13 7.58 -7.12
CA TRP A 114 -7.53 9.00 -6.95
C TRP A 114 -8.74 9.43 -7.79
N SER A 115 -9.72 8.53 -7.97
CA SER A 115 -10.92 8.83 -8.75
C SER A 115 -11.92 9.67 -7.95
N ILE A 116 -12.92 10.21 -8.65
CA ILE A 116 -13.95 11.04 -8.00
C ILE A 116 -14.75 10.27 -6.96
N ASN A 117 -15.01 8.97 -7.19
CA ASN A 117 -15.72 8.12 -6.24
C ASN A 117 -14.89 7.95 -4.96
N VAL A 118 -13.59 7.62 -5.13
CA VAL A 118 -12.65 7.45 -4.02
C VAL A 118 -12.56 8.74 -3.19
N LEU A 119 -12.38 9.89 -3.85
CA LEU A 119 -12.29 11.19 -3.20
C LEU A 119 -13.59 11.60 -2.51
N TYR A 120 -14.73 11.51 -3.20
CA TYR A 120 -16.01 12.01 -2.69
C TYR A 120 -16.52 11.17 -1.53
N ASP A 121 -16.53 9.84 -1.67
CA ASP A 121 -17.09 8.95 -0.66
C ASP A 121 -16.24 8.93 0.61
N ASN A 122 -14.94 9.17 0.49
CA ASN A 122 -13.98 9.10 1.58
C ASN A 122 -13.41 10.47 2.01
N ARG A 123 -14.02 11.56 1.55
CA ARG A 123 -13.57 12.95 1.80
C ARG A 123 -13.38 13.30 3.28
N CYS A 124 -14.12 12.66 4.18
CA CYS A 124 -14.04 12.90 5.62
C CYS A 124 -12.91 12.10 6.29
N TRP A 125 -12.38 11.09 5.60
CA TRP A 125 -11.31 10.23 6.08
C TRP A 125 -9.94 10.69 5.59
N PHE A 126 -9.86 11.16 4.34
CA PHE A 126 -8.63 11.74 3.80
C PHE A 126 -8.18 12.99 4.56
N ASP A 127 -6.88 13.08 4.80
CA ASP A 127 -6.21 14.25 5.35
C ASP A 127 -5.79 15.16 4.19
N TRP A 128 -6.65 16.14 3.88
CA TRP A 128 -6.44 17.07 2.77
C TRP A 128 -5.19 17.93 2.94
N THR A 129 -4.73 18.15 4.18
CA THR A 129 -3.47 18.86 4.42
C THR A 129 -2.29 18.06 3.87
N LEU A 130 -2.26 16.74 4.17
CA LEU A 130 -1.21 15.84 3.67
C LEU A 130 -1.29 15.64 2.16
N ILE A 131 -2.50 15.59 1.59
CA ILE A 131 -2.71 15.55 0.13
C ILE A 131 -2.02 16.75 -0.54
N LYS A 132 -2.18 17.97 0.00
CA LYS A 132 -1.56 19.20 -0.55
C LYS A 132 -0.05 19.21 -0.43
N GLU A 133 0.49 18.64 0.64
CA GLU A 133 1.94 18.57 0.87
C GLU A 133 2.63 17.63 -0.13
N ASN A 134 1.92 16.64 -0.68
CA ASN A 134 2.42 15.78 -1.74
C ASN A 134 1.98 16.28 -3.13
N ALA A 135 2.84 17.05 -3.80
CA ALA A 135 2.56 17.66 -5.10
C ALA A 135 2.01 16.68 -6.16
N LYS A 136 2.54 15.45 -6.24
CA LYS A 136 2.08 14.47 -7.24
C LYS A 136 0.68 13.95 -6.93
N VAL A 137 0.36 13.72 -5.66
CA VAL A 137 -0.98 13.33 -5.23
C VAL A 137 -1.94 14.49 -5.44
N TYR A 138 -1.55 15.69 -5.01
CA TYR A 138 -2.32 16.90 -5.20
C TYR A 138 -2.69 17.15 -6.66
N ASP A 139 -1.73 17.07 -7.58
CA ASP A 139 -1.96 17.26 -9.02
C ASP A 139 -2.95 16.24 -9.59
N LYS A 140 -2.86 14.97 -9.17
CA LYS A 140 -3.83 13.92 -9.55
C LYS A 140 -5.23 14.28 -9.05
N CYS A 141 -5.38 14.59 -7.77
CA CYS A 141 -6.66 14.96 -7.16
C CYS A 141 -7.26 16.20 -7.83
N LEU A 142 -6.46 17.26 -8.02
CA LEU A 142 -6.89 18.51 -8.63
C LEU A 142 -7.42 18.28 -10.05
N SER A 143 -6.70 17.50 -10.86
CA SER A 143 -7.11 17.18 -12.24
C SER A 143 -8.50 16.50 -12.30
N VAL A 144 -8.80 15.65 -11.32
CA VAL A 144 -10.08 14.95 -11.20
C VAL A 144 -11.18 15.91 -10.75
N LEU A 145 -10.92 16.73 -9.72
CA LEU A 145 -11.89 17.67 -9.18
C LEU A 145 -12.28 18.78 -10.16
N GLU A 146 -11.31 19.29 -10.95
CA GLU A 146 -11.56 20.29 -11.99
C GLU A 146 -12.42 19.73 -13.12
N LYS A 147 -12.11 18.51 -13.57
CA LYS A 147 -12.87 17.81 -14.62
C LYS A 147 -14.34 17.61 -14.22
N GLU A 148 -14.58 17.20 -12.97
CA GLU A 148 -15.92 16.95 -12.43
C GLU A 148 -16.62 18.20 -11.89
N LYS A 149 -15.97 19.38 -11.97
CA LYS A 149 -16.50 20.68 -11.55
C LYS A 149 -16.91 20.74 -10.07
N ILE A 150 -16.27 19.96 -9.20
CA ILE A 150 -16.61 19.88 -7.76
C ILE A 150 -15.87 20.95 -6.96
N LYS A 151 -16.42 22.16 -6.95
CA LYS A 151 -15.79 23.33 -6.29
C LYS A 151 -15.62 23.20 -4.77
N PHE A 152 -16.56 22.57 -4.07
CA PHE A 152 -16.47 22.50 -2.60
C PHE A 152 -15.33 21.58 -2.12
N LEU A 153 -14.93 20.58 -2.91
CA LEU A 153 -13.76 19.77 -2.61
C LEU A 153 -12.47 20.51 -2.98
N LEU A 154 -12.48 21.40 -3.98
CA LEU A 154 -11.36 22.30 -4.25
C LEU A 154 -11.10 23.26 -3.08
N ASP A 155 -12.11 23.61 -2.30
CA ASP A 155 -11.95 24.45 -1.11
C ASP A 155 -11.35 23.68 0.09
N LEU A 156 -11.44 22.34 0.07
CA LEU A 156 -10.80 21.45 1.05
C LEU A 156 -9.39 21.05 0.60
N ALA A 157 -9.21 20.80 -0.71
CA ALA A 157 -7.94 20.68 -1.40
C ALA A 157 -7.18 22.02 -1.47
#